data_AF-A0A8T3Y390-F1
#
_entry.id   AF-A0A8T3Y390-F1
#
_cell.length_a   1.000
_cell.length_b   1.000
_cell.length_c   1.000
_cell.angle_alpha   90.00
_cell.angle_beta   90.00
_cell.angle_gamma   90.00
#
_symmetry.space_group_name_H-M   'P 1'
#
loop_
_entity.id
_entity.type
_entity.pdbx_description
1 polymer ?
#
loop_
_entity_poly.entity_id
_entity_poly.type
_entity_poly.pdbx_seq_one_letter_code
_entity_poly.pdbx_strand_id
1 'polypeptide(L)'
;MNVQAVRIVEEELFVGNKESFPTTFFHLEQEEQREYELFLREHDKIKQDLRFYQGQNIKERQLLEEQLSTLFLSIINPYFEPSGIQATRSFATYGDKKQVLVSTPPYALFQEKEQFAIGFKVEYIFHAEPGRISATSNLKFIQLNEELHHRTRRVIYDLLHRYLLEEQSDGITKPLLKWRGDGLYFASTDFALPLILYVRKMLGALGPEVIRDLEILLEELDRVYDHEGRRAELKRQIFKEAYEKRIEQESINSGLKEWKKDEKTTT
;
A
#
# COMPACT_ATOMS: atom_id res chain seq x y z
N MET A 1 22.47 -11.65 -6.25
CA MET A 1 21.49 -11.34 -5.18
C MET A 1 20.82 -10.07 -5.63
N ASN A 2 19.52 -10.09 -5.85
CA ASN A 2 18.79 -8.97 -6.44
C ASN A 2 18.85 -7.77 -5.49
N VAL A 3 19.49 -6.68 -5.93
CA VAL A 3 19.74 -5.50 -5.10
C VAL A 3 18.64 -4.48 -5.33
N GLN A 4 18.01 -4.04 -4.24
CA GLN A 4 17.07 -2.93 -4.26
C GLN A 4 17.66 -1.73 -3.52
N ALA A 5 17.50 -0.54 -4.09
CA ALA A 5 17.76 0.72 -3.41
C ALA A 5 16.43 1.43 -3.12
N VAL A 6 16.37 2.19 -2.03
CA VAL A 6 15.13 2.85 -1.59
C VAL A 6 15.40 4.32 -1.32
N ARG A 7 14.49 5.19 -1.78
CA ARG A 7 14.55 6.63 -1.56
C ARG A 7 13.15 7.24 -1.52
N ILE A 8 13.03 8.42 -0.92
CA ILE A 8 11.87 9.28 -1.10
C ILE A 8 12.06 10.09 -2.39
N VAL A 9 11.14 9.98 -3.33
CA VAL A 9 11.19 10.64 -4.64
C VAL A 9 10.02 11.60 -4.79
N GLU A 10 10.29 12.83 -5.21
CA GLU A 10 9.25 13.81 -5.55
C GLU A 10 8.61 13.47 -6.91
N GLU A 11 7.31 13.21 -6.91
CA GLU A 11 6.52 12.95 -8.11
C GLU A 11 5.55 14.11 -8.35
N GLU A 12 5.43 14.54 -9.61
CA GLU A 12 4.43 15.52 -10.02
C GLU A 12 3.07 14.84 -10.29
N LEU A 13 2.06 15.27 -9.55
CA LEU A 13 0.69 14.82 -9.66
C LEU A 13 -0.08 15.59 -10.73
N PHE A 14 -1.32 15.15 -10.99
CA PHE A 14 -2.25 15.94 -11.80
C PHE A 14 -2.42 17.34 -11.19
N VAL A 15 -2.35 18.37 -12.03
CA VAL A 15 -2.48 19.80 -11.66
C VAL A 15 -1.21 20.42 -11.02
N GLY A 16 -0.01 19.87 -11.27
CA GLY A 16 1.26 20.53 -10.93
C GLY A 16 1.66 20.49 -9.45
N ASN A 17 0.87 19.81 -8.62
CA ASN A 17 1.23 19.55 -7.22
C ASN A 17 2.33 18.49 -7.16
N LYS A 18 3.36 18.74 -6.38
CA LYS A 18 4.46 17.81 -6.13
C LYS A 18 4.23 17.09 -4.81
N GLU A 19 4.31 15.77 -4.83
CA GLU A 19 4.25 14.94 -3.63
C GLU A 19 5.39 13.93 -3.64
N SER A 20 6.05 13.76 -2.49
CA SER A 20 7.15 12.79 -2.38
C SER A 20 6.65 11.41 -1.99
N PHE A 21 7.06 10.33 -2.64
CA PHE A 21 6.69 8.95 -2.33
C PHE A 21 7.90 8.08 -2.00
N PRO A 22 7.76 7.09 -1.11
CA PRO A 22 8.72 5.99 -0.99
C PRO A 22 8.79 5.22 -2.31
N THR A 23 10.00 5.06 -2.85
CA THR A 23 10.23 4.39 -4.13
C THR A 23 11.34 3.37 -4.00
N THR A 24 11.10 2.19 -4.57
CA THR A 24 12.08 1.11 -4.70
C THR A 24 12.70 1.15 -6.09
N PHE A 25 14.02 1.00 -6.19
CA PHE A 25 14.79 0.98 -7.41
C PHE A 25 15.41 -0.40 -7.58
N PHE A 26 15.24 -1.00 -8.73
CA PHE A 26 15.67 -2.36 -9.02
C PHE A 26 16.95 -2.31 -9.85
N HIS A 27 17.99 -3.00 -9.38
CA HIS A 27 19.22 -3.13 -10.13
C HIS A 27 19.19 -4.41 -10.97
N LEU A 28 18.95 -4.24 -12.28
CA LEU A 28 18.85 -5.35 -13.22
C LEU A 28 20.22 -5.92 -13.58
N GLU A 29 20.32 -7.24 -13.57
CA GLU A 29 21.44 -7.97 -14.15
C GLU A 29 21.42 -7.90 -15.69
N GLN A 30 22.52 -8.26 -16.34
CA GLN A 30 22.66 -8.09 -17.79
C GLN A 30 21.59 -8.81 -18.62
N GLU A 31 21.15 -9.99 -18.18
CA GLU A 31 20.09 -10.76 -18.86
C GLU A 31 18.73 -10.11 -18.66
N GLU A 32 18.40 -9.72 -17.44
CA GLU A 32 17.16 -9.00 -17.10
C GLU A 32 17.06 -7.65 -17.84
N GLN A 33 18.19 -6.95 -17.99
CA GLN A 33 18.26 -5.71 -18.76
C GLN A 33 17.90 -5.94 -20.25
N ARG A 34 18.32 -7.06 -20.85
CA ARG A 34 17.96 -7.41 -22.23
C ARG A 34 16.47 -7.73 -22.36
N GLU A 35 15.92 -8.48 -21.41
CA GLU A 35 14.48 -8.77 -21.38
C GLU A 35 13.67 -7.49 -21.18
N TYR A 36 14.12 -6.58 -20.33
CA TYR A 36 13.48 -5.31 -20.10
C TYR A 36 13.51 -4.40 -21.33
N GLU A 37 14.63 -4.36 -22.06
CA GLU A 37 14.70 -3.66 -23.34
C GLU A 37 13.77 -4.26 -24.40
N LEU A 38 13.60 -5.59 -24.42
CA LEU A 38 12.62 -6.26 -25.27
C LEU A 38 11.20 -5.83 -24.87
N PHE A 39 10.88 -5.84 -23.57
CA PHE A 39 9.60 -5.36 -23.05
C PHE A 39 9.29 -3.93 -23.50
N LEU A 40 10.24 -3.00 -23.38
CA LEU A 40 10.05 -1.60 -23.80
C LEU A 40 9.76 -1.49 -25.31
N ARG A 41 10.45 -2.28 -26.14
CA ARG A 41 10.23 -2.30 -27.60
C ARG A 41 8.86 -2.84 -27.97
N GLU A 42 8.45 -3.96 -27.36
CA GLU A 42 7.13 -4.55 -27.63
C GLU A 42 5.99 -3.64 -27.12
N HIS A 43 6.19 -2.97 -25.98
CA HIS A 43 5.24 -1.97 -25.46
C HIS A 43 5.05 -0.81 -26.44
N ASP A 44 6.14 -0.27 -26.98
CA ASP A 44 6.08 0.82 -27.97
C ASP A 44 5.38 0.40 -29.26
N LYS A 45 5.60 -0.83 -29.74
CA LYS A 45 4.87 -1.39 -30.91
C LYS A 45 3.37 -1.44 -30.64
N ILE A 46 2.96 -2.02 -29.50
CA ILE A 46 1.54 -2.12 -29.14
C ILE A 46 0.91 -0.73 -28.99
N LYS A 47 1.61 0.25 -28.41
CA LYS A 47 1.14 1.64 -28.34
C LYS A 47 0.92 2.26 -29.73
N GLN A 48 1.82 2.00 -30.69
CA GLN A 48 1.67 2.46 -32.07
C GLN A 48 0.48 1.80 -32.75
N ASP A 49 0.32 0.49 -32.56
CA ASP A 49 -0.75 -0.31 -33.17
C ASP A 49 -2.12 -0.05 -32.52
N LEU A 50 -2.20 0.40 -31.28
CA LEU A 50 -3.46 0.74 -30.62
C LEU A 50 -4.20 1.92 -31.27
N ARG A 51 -3.50 2.77 -32.04
CA ARG A 51 -4.16 3.75 -32.91
C ARG A 51 -4.91 3.08 -34.07
N PHE A 52 -4.50 1.87 -34.45
CA PHE A 52 -5.11 1.03 -35.48
C PHE A 52 -6.22 0.12 -34.94
N TYR A 53 -6.12 -0.32 -33.68
CA TYR A 53 -7.09 -1.22 -33.03
C TYR A 53 -8.33 -0.54 -32.42
N GLN A 54 -8.69 0.69 -32.81
CA GLN A 54 -9.96 1.32 -32.44
C GLN A 54 -11.15 0.57 -33.07
N GLY A 55 -11.54 -0.57 -32.47
CA GLY A 55 -12.84 -1.19 -32.62
C GLY A 55 -12.92 -2.59 -33.25
N GLN A 56 -11.85 -3.16 -33.81
CA GLN A 56 -12.01 -4.37 -34.66
C GLN A 56 -11.25 -5.65 -34.24
N ASN A 57 -10.36 -5.64 -33.23
CA ASN A 57 -9.68 -6.88 -32.83
C ASN A 57 -9.31 -6.96 -31.33
N ILE A 58 -10.33 -7.05 -30.47
CA ILE A 58 -10.17 -7.13 -29.01
C ILE A 58 -9.32 -8.35 -28.59
N LYS A 59 -9.44 -9.48 -29.29
CA LYS A 59 -8.76 -10.73 -28.94
C LYS A 59 -7.25 -10.67 -29.20
N GLU A 60 -6.83 -10.15 -30.36
CA GLU A 60 -5.40 -9.97 -30.64
C GLU A 60 -4.75 -8.99 -29.66
N ARG A 61 -5.46 -7.90 -29.33
CA ARG A 61 -5.00 -6.95 -28.32
C ARG A 61 -4.82 -7.61 -26.95
N GLN A 62 -5.78 -8.41 -26.50
CA GLN A 62 -5.70 -9.13 -25.22
C GLN A 62 -4.51 -10.09 -25.19
N LEU A 63 -4.28 -10.84 -26.29
CA LEU A 63 -3.14 -11.74 -26.39
C LEU A 63 -1.81 -11.00 -26.29
N LEU A 64 -1.67 -9.85 -26.96
CA LEU A 64 -0.48 -9.01 -26.90
C LEU A 64 -0.28 -8.41 -25.49
N GLU A 65 -1.36 -7.97 -24.84
CA GLU A 65 -1.36 -7.50 -23.44
C GLU A 65 -0.90 -8.61 -22.47
N GLU A 66 -1.38 -9.85 -22.65
CA GLU A 66 -0.99 -11.01 -21.84
C GLU A 66 0.48 -11.40 -22.04
N GLN A 67 0.97 -11.35 -23.28
CA GLN A 67 2.38 -11.60 -23.60
C GLN A 67 3.30 -10.55 -22.96
N LEU A 68 2.97 -9.26 -23.11
CA LEU A 68 3.68 -8.18 -22.43
C LEU A 68 3.66 -8.36 -20.92
N SER A 69 2.50 -8.74 -20.37
CA SER A 69 2.37 -8.97 -18.93
C SER A 69 3.27 -10.10 -18.47
N THR A 70 3.30 -11.21 -19.21
CA THR A 70 4.13 -12.38 -18.88
C THR A 70 5.61 -12.00 -18.91
N LEU A 71 6.05 -11.26 -19.93
CA LEU A 71 7.43 -10.77 -20.04
C LEU A 71 7.80 -9.81 -18.91
N PHE A 72 6.93 -8.88 -18.54
CA PHE A 72 7.23 -7.98 -17.43
C PHE A 72 7.29 -8.71 -16.08
N LEU A 73 6.37 -9.66 -15.87
CA LEU A 73 6.32 -10.47 -14.66
C LEU A 73 7.55 -11.38 -14.52
N SER A 74 8.14 -11.89 -15.61
CA SER A 74 9.38 -12.70 -15.53
C SER A 74 10.58 -11.89 -15.04
N ILE A 75 10.63 -10.59 -15.38
CA ILE A 75 11.70 -9.68 -14.96
C ILE A 75 11.57 -9.34 -13.46
N ILE A 76 10.35 -9.03 -12.99
CA ILE A 76 10.14 -8.46 -11.65
C ILE A 76 9.86 -9.49 -10.55
N ASN A 77 9.26 -10.65 -10.86
CA ASN A 77 8.94 -11.64 -9.84
C ASN A 77 10.18 -12.17 -9.07
N PRO A 78 11.36 -12.36 -9.69
CA PRO A 78 12.58 -12.72 -8.97
C PRO A 78 12.96 -11.72 -7.85
N TYR A 79 12.53 -10.46 -7.94
CA TYR A 79 12.73 -9.46 -6.88
C TYR A 79 11.71 -9.58 -5.75
N PHE A 80 10.56 -10.21 -6.00
CA PHE A 80 9.51 -10.43 -5.00
C PHE A 80 9.62 -11.78 -4.29
N GLU A 81 10.24 -12.78 -4.92
CA GLU A 81 10.44 -14.12 -4.33
C GLU A 81 11.02 -14.09 -2.91
N PRO A 82 12.06 -13.28 -2.58
CA PRO A 82 12.62 -13.22 -1.23
C PRO A 82 11.61 -12.75 -0.16
N SER A 83 10.64 -11.93 -0.57
CA SER A 83 9.57 -11.40 0.30
C SER A 83 8.40 -12.36 0.48
N GLY A 84 8.40 -13.51 -0.20
CA GLY A 84 7.33 -14.51 -0.14
C GLY A 84 6.03 -14.07 -0.84
N ILE A 85 6.10 -13.07 -1.71
CA ILE A 85 4.97 -12.54 -2.48
C ILE A 85 5.20 -12.79 -3.96
N GLN A 86 4.11 -13.02 -4.69
CA GLN A 86 4.15 -13.24 -6.14
C GLN A 86 3.18 -12.29 -6.81
N ALA A 87 3.67 -11.54 -7.80
CA ALA A 87 2.79 -10.79 -8.68
C ALA A 87 2.18 -11.70 -9.74
N THR A 88 0.88 -11.59 -9.94
CA THR A 88 0.11 -12.46 -10.85
C THR A 88 -0.54 -11.70 -11.99
N ARG A 89 -0.62 -10.38 -11.89
CA ARG A 89 -1.20 -9.52 -12.93
C ARG A 89 -0.31 -8.32 -13.14
N SER A 90 -0.05 -8.00 -14.40
CA SER A 90 0.51 -6.72 -14.78
C SER A 90 -0.27 -6.10 -15.94
N PHE A 91 -0.31 -4.78 -15.98
CA PHE A 91 -0.94 -4.01 -17.03
C PHE A 91 -0.08 -2.80 -17.36
N ALA A 92 0.47 -2.77 -18.56
CA ALA A 92 1.24 -1.64 -19.05
C ALA A 92 0.29 -0.57 -19.61
N THR A 93 0.31 0.62 -19.02
CA THR A 93 -0.45 1.77 -19.51
C THR A 93 0.12 2.27 -20.83
N TYR A 94 -0.75 2.80 -21.70
CA TYR A 94 -0.37 3.32 -23.01
C TYR A 94 -0.14 4.83 -23.01
N GLY A 95 -0.11 5.44 -21.84
CA GLY A 95 0.21 6.86 -21.66
C GLY A 95 1.68 7.16 -21.94
N ASP A 96 2.05 8.43 -21.85
CA ASP A 96 3.44 8.86 -22.13
C ASP A 96 4.41 8.51 -20.99
N LYS A 97 3.88 8.28 -19.79
CA LYS A 97 4.66 7.89 -18.61
C LYS A 97 5.04 6.39 -18.57
N LYS A 98 4.61 5.58 -19.56
CA LYS A 98 4.90 4.14 -19.66
C LYS A 98 4.81 3.39 -18.33
N GLN A 99 3.73 3.62 -17.57
CA GLN A 99 3.59 3.00 -16.25
C GLN A 99 3.13 1.56 -16.38
N VAL A 100 3.66 0.67 -15.57
CA VAL A 100 3.19 -0.72 -15.47
C VAL A 100 2.57 -0.92 -14.09
N LEU A 101 1.27 -1.22 -14.08
CA LEU A 101 0.53 -1.53 -12.87
C LEU A 101 0.68 -3.02 -12.61
N VAL A 102 1.29 -3.39 -11.49
CA VAL A 102 1.45 -4.78 -11.09
C VAL A 102 0.66 -5.01 -9.81
N SER A 103 0.01 -6.15 -9.70
CA SER A 103 -0.71 -6.52 -8.49
C SER A 103 -0.49 -7.97 -8.11
N THR A 104 -0.45 -8.20 -6.81
CA THR A 104 -0.45 -9.53 -6.21
C THR A 104 -1.87 -10.10 -6.21
N PRO A 105 -2.04 -11.43 -6.05
CA PRO A 105 -3.35 -11.96 -5.71
C PRO A 105 -3.81 -11.39 -4.35
N PRO A 106 -5.12 -11.48 -4.06
CA PRO A 106 -5.62 -11.25 -2.73
C PRO A 106 -5.09 -12.32 -1.78
N TYR A 107 -4.66 -11.90 -0.59
CA TYR A 107 -4.23 -12.79 0.47
C TYR A 107 -5.09 -12.53 1.70
N ALA A 108 -5.65 -13.59 2.28
CA ALA A 108 -6.40 -13.48 3.50
C ALA A 108 -5.46 -13.22 4.68
N LEU A 109 -5.75 -12.22 5.52
CA LEU A 109 -5.01 -12.01 6.77
C LEU A 109 -5.35 -13.09 7.80
N PHE A 110 -6.57 -13.60 7.73
CA PHE A 110 -7.17 -14.53 8.66
C PHE A 110 -7.85 -15.67 7.90
N GLN A 111 -7.96 -16.85 8.51
CA GLN A 111 -8.69 -17.98 7.93
C GLN A 111 -10.20 -17.67 7.84
N GLU A 112 -10.96 -18.33 6.96
CA GLU A 112 -12.38 -18.04 6.70
C GLU A 112 -13.30 -18.11 7.95
N LYS A 113 -12.86 -18.77 9.02
CA LYS A 113 -13.59 -18.91 10.30
C LYS A 113 -13.02 -18.05 11.44
N GLU A 114 -12.00 -17.25 11.17
CA GLU A 114 -11.36 -16.37 12.16
C GLU A 114 -12.09 -15.02 12.29
N GLN A 115 -11.60 -14.17 13.21
CA GLN A 115 -12.29 -12.98 13.72
C GLN A 115 -12.54 -11.87 12.68
N PHE A 116 -11.82 -11.83 11.56
CA PHE A 116 -11.93 -10.78 10.55
C PHE A 116 -11.94 -11.36 9.14
N ALA A 117 -12.85 -10.90 8.28
CA ALA A 117 -12.89 -11.25 6.86
C ALA A 117 -12.05 -10.30 5.98
N ILE A 118 -10.84 -9.96 6.43
CA ILE A 118 -9.98 -8.97 5.78
C ILE A 118 -8.87 -9.68 4.99
N GLY A 119 -8.67 -9.24 3.77
CA GLY A 119 -7.52 -9.57 2.96
C GLY A 119 -6.68 -8.33 2.62
N PHE A 120 -5.57 -8.58 1.97
CA PHE A 120 -4.73 -7.54 1.40
C PHE A 120 -4.32 -7.93 -0.01
N LYS A 121 -3.93 -6.93 -0.77
CA LYS A 121 -3.11 -7.08 -1.97
C LYS A 121 -2.06 -5.98 -1.98
N VAL A 122 -0.95 -6.23 -2.63
CA VAL A 122 0.05 -5.20 -2.90
C VAL A 122 -0.11 -4.78 -4.35
N GLU A 123 -0.20 -3.47 -4.55
CA GLU A 123 -0.13 -2.88 -5.88
C GLU A 123 1.20 -2.14 -6.02
N TYR A 124 1.84 -2.33 -7.16
CA TYR A 124 3.06 -1.65 -7.52
C TYR A 124 2.80 -0.83 -8.79
N ILE A 125 3.21 0.42 -8.76
CA ILE A 125 3.23 1.28 -9.93
C ILE A 125 4.68 1.39 -10.36
N PHE A 126 5.03 0.63 -11.38
CA PHE A 126 6.35 0.69 -11.99
C PHE A 126 6.41 1.83 -13.00
N HIS A 127 7.48 2.61 -12.93
CA HIS A 127 7.83 3.59 -13.95
C HIS A 127 8.82 2.93 -14.90
N ALA A 128 8.36 2.59 -16.12
CA ALA A 128 9.20 1.89 -17.09
C ALA A 128 9.95 2.90 -17.97
N GLU A 129 11.16 3.28 -17.53
CA GLU A 129 12.07 4.17 -18.25
C GLU A 129 13.27 3.39 -18.82
N PRO A 130 13.90 3.85 -19.92
CA PRO A 130 15.11 3.22 -20.43
C PRO A 130 16.22 3.14 -19.37
N GLY A 131 16.74 1.94 -19.13
CA GLY A 131 17.85 1.70 -18.20
C GLY A 131 17.51 1.85 -16.71
N ARG A 132 16.23 2.04 -16.35
CA ARG A 132 15.81 2.13 -14.96
C ARG A 132 14.44 1.50 -14.75
N ILE A 133 14.36 0.64 -13.74
CA ILE A 133 13.08 0.19 -13.18
C ILE A 133 12.98 0.72 -11.75
N SER A 134 11.86 1.39 -11.47
CA SER A 134 11.51 1.78 -10.10
C SER A 134 10.02 1.64 -9.87
N ALA A 135 9.63 1.34 -8.63
CA ALA A 135 8.25 1.14 -8.25
C ALA A 135 7.86 1.94 -7.01
N THR A 136 6.65 2.47 -7.04
CA THR A 136 5.93 2.96 -5.87
C THR A 136 4.96 1.86 -5.43
N SER A 137 5.13 1.34 -4.21
CA SER A 137 4.34 0.23 -3.67
C SER A 137 3.22 0.76 -2.79
N ASN A 138 2.05 0.12 -2.84
CA ASN A 138 0.89 0.44 -2.02
C ASN A 138 0.29 -0.84 -1.42
N LEU A 139 0.12 -0.87 -0.11
CA LEU A 139 -0.60 -1.92 0.58
C LEU A 139 -2.10 -1.59 0.58
N LYS A 140 -2.89 -2.39 -0.14
CA LYS A 140 -4.34 -2.21 -0.21
C LYS A 140 -5.08 -3.26 0.58
N PHE A 141 -5.88 -2.81 1.54
CA PHE A 141 -6.86 -3.64 2.22
C PHE A 141 -8.05 -3.93 1.32
N ILE A 142 -8.47 -5.18 1.31
CA ILE A 142 -9.64 -5.68 0.60
C ILE A 142 -10.47 -6.50 1.59
N GLN A 143 -11.78 -6.54 1.44
CA GLN A 143 -12.60 -7.49 2.19
C GLN A 143 -12.97 -8.66 1.28
N LEU A 144 -13.02 -9.86 1.86
CA LEU A 144 -13.19 -11.08 1.09
C LEU A 144 -14.66 -11.38 0.78
N ASN A 145 -15.60 -10.90 1.60
CA ASN A 145 -17.01 -11.33 1.57
C ASN A 145 -18.09 -10.22 1.57
N GLU A 146 -17.74 -8.94 1.47
CA GLU A 146 -18.63 -7.76 1.23
C GLU A 146 -17.72 -6.51 1.22
N GLU A 147 -18.15 -5.31 0.84
CA GLU A 147 -17.23 -4.14 0.81
C GLU A 147 -16.68 -3.81 2.21
N LEU A 148 -15.35 -3.68 2.32
CA LEU A 148 -14.69 -3.19 3.54
C LEU A 148 -15.34 -1.90 3.97
N HIS A 149 -16.00 -1.93 5.14
CA HIS A 149 -16.57 -0.73 5.70
C HIS A 149 -15.43 0.30 5.79
N HIS A 150 -15.58 1.42 5.09
CA HIS A 150 -14.54 2.45 4.95
C HIS A 150 -13.86 2.80 6.29
N ARG A 151 -14.64 2.73 7.37
CA ARG A 151 -14.22 2.94 8.76
C ARG A 151 -13.23 1.89 9.27
N THR A 152 -13.46 0.59 9.05
CA THR A 152 -12.51 -0.48 9.45
C THR A 152 -11.13 -0.22 8.85
N ARG A 153 -11.11 0.13 7.57
CA ARG A 153 -9.88 0.46 6.85
C ARG A 153 -9.16 1.66 7.47
N ARG A 154 -9.92 2.72 7.79
CA ARG A 154 -9.38 3.92 8.44
C ARG A 154 -8.85 3.65 9.84
N VAL A 155 -9.54 2.85 10.64
CA VAL A 155 -9.05 2.39 11.96
C VAL A 155 -7.72 1.65 11.83
N ILE A 156 -7.60 0.72 10.87
CA ILE A 156 -6.36 0.00 10.62
C ILE A 156 -5.23 0.96 10.23
N TYR A 157 -5.50 1.94 9.37
CA TYR A 157 -4.49 2.92 8.99
C TYR A 157 -4.09 3.84 10.14
N ASP A 158 -5.03 4.29 10.96
CA ASP A 158 -4.75 5.14 12.12
C ASP A 158 -3.88 4.40 13.15
N LEU A 159 -4.19 3.12 13.38
CA LEU A 159 -3.37 2.24 14.22
C LEU A 159 -1.95 2.12 13.61
N LEU A 160 -1.83 1.68 12.36
CA LEU A 160 -0.53 1.56 11.69
C LEU A 160 0.29 2.84 11.71
N HIS A 161 -0.34 3.97 11.43
CA HIS A 161 0.28 5.29 11.45
C HIS A 161 0.89 5.59 12.82
N ARG A 162 0.13 5.37 13.90
CA ARG A 162 0.61 5.61 15.27
C ARG A 162 1.78 4.72 15.66
N TYR A 163 1.77 3.45 15.27
CA TYR A 163 2.85 2.54 15.64
C TYR A 163 4.10 2.70 14.79
N LEU A 164 3.94 2.97 13.50
CA LEU A 164 5.07 3.02 12.57
C LEU A 164 5.75 4.39 12.52
N LEU A 165 5.07 5.49 12.89
CA LEU A 165 5.67 6.82 12.94
C LEU A 165 6.55 7.09 14.15
N GLU A 166 6.37 6.35 15.24
CA GLU A 166 7.21 6.51 16.43
C GLU A 166 8.62 5.95 16.23
N GLU A 167 8.90 5.34 15.07
CA GLU A 167 10.16 4.69 14.74
C GLU A 167 10.85 5.34 13.53
N GLN A 168 12.17 5.56 13.61
CA GLN A 168 12.95 6.06 12.47
C GLN A 168 12.94 5.03 11.34
N SER A 169 12.46 5.43 10.15
CA SER A 169 12.49 4.63 8.93
C SER A 169 13.78 4.88 8.14
N ASP A 170 14.48 3.81 7.78
CA ASP A 170 15.73 3.86 7.01
C ASP A 170 15.61 3.15 5.64
N GLY A 171 14.49 2.46 5.41
CA GLY A 171 14.22 1.66 4.21
C GLY A 171 14.96 0.32 4.15
N ILE A 172 15.77 -0.01 5.16
CA ILE A 172 16.62 -1.21 5.22
C ILE A 172 16.18 -2.11 6.37
N THR A 173 16.11 -1.56 7.58
CA THR A 173 15.61 -2.26 8.77
C THR A 173 14.13 -1.99 9.01
N LYS A 174 13.65 -0.82 8.58
CA LYS A 174 12.25 -0.41 8.65
C LYS A 174 11.81 0.22 7.34
N PRO A 175 10.58 -0.01 6.86
CA PRO A 175 10.14 0.54 5.60
C PRO A 175 10.09 2.07 5.66
N LEU A 176 10.45 2.72 4.56
CA LEU A 176 10.01 4.08 4.27
C LEU A 176 8.50 4.03 4.04
N LEU A 177 7.76 4.92 4.69
CA LEU A 177 6.30 4.93 4.66
C LEU A 177 5.76 6.30 4.29
N LYS A 178 4.64 6.31 3.58
CA LYS A 178 3.84 7.51 3.33
C LYS A 178 2.36 7.17 3.29
N TRP A 179 1.57 8.03 3.92
CA TRP A 179 0.13 7.99 3.87
C TRP A 179 -0.36 9.04 2.87
N ARG A 180 -1.30 8.64 2.01
CA ARG A 180 -1.99 9.55 1.10
C ARG A 180 -3.42 9.08 0.90
N GLY A 181 -4.37 9.91 1.33
CA GLY A 181 -5.77 9.47 1.45
C GLY A 181 -5.85 8.18 2.27
N ASP A 182 -6.53 7.18 1.73
CA ASP A 182 -6.67 5.85 2.35
C ASP A 182 -5.67 4.82 1.80
N GLY A 183 -4.45 5.25 1.45
CA GLY A 183 -3.39 4.38 0.93
C GLY A 183 -2.12 4.45 1.76
N LEU A 184 -1.55 3.28 2.07
CA LEU A 184 -0.23 3.14 2.67
C LEU A 184 0.81 2.81 1.60
N TYR A 185 1.65 3.79 1.30
CA TYR A 185 2.76 3.66 0.37
C TYR A 185 4.02 3.28 1.12
N PHE A 186 4.82 2.38 0.55
CA PHE A 186 6.02 1.88 1.22
C PHE A 186 7.16 1.49 0.28
N ALA A 187 8.38 1.51 0.83
CA ALA A 187 9.59 0.96 0.23
C ALA A 187 10.53 0.43 1.33
N SER A 188 11.33 -0.61 1.11
CA SER A 188 11.39 -1.47 -0.08
C SER A 188 10.15 -2.38 -0.25
N THR A 189 9.99 -2.98 -1.43
CA THR A 189 9.00 -4.03 -1.69
C THR A 189 9.12 -5.23 -0.74
N ASP A 190 10.31 -5.46 -0.17
CA ASP A 190 10.59 -6.55 0.77
C ASP A 190 9.79 -6.45 2.08
N PHE A 191 9.33 -5.25 2.42
CA PHE A 191 8.51 -4.99 3.61
C PHE A 191 7.03 -5.30 3.43
N ALA A 192 6.60 -5.69 2.24
CA ALA A 192 5.22 -6.03 2.00
C ALA A 192 4.71 -7.08 3.01
N LEU A 193 5.26 -8.30 2.99
CA LEU A 193 4.83 -9.38 3.90
C LEU A 193 5.05 -9.04 5.38
N PRO A 194 6.18 -8.43 5.80
CA PRO A 194 6.31 -7.92 7.17
C PRO A 194 5.19 -6.97 7.60
N LEU A 195 4.81 -5.99 6.78
CA LEU A 195 3.72 -5.05 7.08
C LEU A 195 2.38 -5.77 7.23
N ILE A 196 2.12 -6.74 6.35
CA ILE A 196 0.94 -7.60 6.40
C ILE A 196 0.86 -8.39 7.70
N LEU A 197 1.96 -9.06 8.08
CA LEU A 197 2.03 -9.87 9.29
C LEU A 197 1.90 -8.99 10.54
N TYR A 198 2.44 -7.77 10.49
CA TYR A 198 2.26 -6.78 11.54
C TYR A 198 0.79 -6.41 11.72
N VAL A 199 0.07 -6.11 10.63
CA VAL A 199 -1.37 -5.84 10.68
C VAL A 199 -2.14 -7.03 11.28
N ARG A 200 -1.83 -8.25 10.84
CA ARG A 200 -2.47 -9.46 11.38
C ARG A 200 -2.24 -9.57 12.89
N LYS A 201 -1.00 -9.38 13.35
CA LYS A 201 -0.64 -9.42 14.78
C LYS A 201 -1.40 -8.35 15.57
N MET A 202 -1.43 -7.13 15.06
CA MET A 202 -2.14 -6.00 15.66
C MET A 202 -3.63 -6.27 15.81
N LEU A 203 -4.29 -6.67 14.72
CA LEU A 203 -5.71 -6.99 14.72
C LEU A 203 -6.04 -8.19 15.61
N GLY A 204 -5.21 -9.24 15.59
CA GLY A 204 -5.38 -10.40 16.46
C GLY A 204 -5.21 -10.08 17.95
N ALA A 205 -4.37 -9.09 18.29
CA ALA A 205 -4.15 -8.68 19.66
C ALA A 205 -5.26 -7.76 20.20
N LEU A 206 -5.84 -6.91 19.35
CA LEU A 206 -6.96 -6.03 19.72
C LEU A 206 -8.30 -6.80 19.75
N GLY A 207 -8.50 -7.70 18.79
CA GLY A 207 -9.75 -8.45 18.63
C GLY A 207 -10.89 -7.61 18.03
N PRO A 208 -11.99 -8.27 17.61
CA PRO A 208 -13.06 -7.65 16.83
C PRO A 208 -13.87 -6.61 17.60
N GLU A 209 -14.10 -6.83 18.90
CA GLU A 209 -14.88 -5.90 19.73
C GLU A 209 -14.18 -4.53 19.87
N VAL A 210 -12.86 -4.52 20.03
CA VAL A 210 -12.10 -3.27 20.11
C VAL A 210 -12.14 -2.52 18.78
N ILE A 211 -12.02 -3.23 17.65
CA ILE A 211 -12.14 -2.61 16.33
C ILE A 211 -13.53 -2.01 16.13
N ARG A 212 -14.58 -2.71 16.57
CA ARG A 212 -15.96 -2.21 16.51
C ARG A 212 -16.17 -0.98 17.38
N ASP A 213 -15.62 -0.95 18.59
CA ASP A 213 -15.68 0.23 19.46
C ASP A 213 -15.01 1.45 18.81
N LEU A 214 -13.84 1.23 18.19
CA LEU A 214 -13.12 2.27 17.46
C LEU A 214 -13.90 2.77 16.25
N GLU A 215 -14.57 1.88 15.51
CA GLU A 215 -15.45 2.25 14.40
C GLU A 215 -16.63 3.12 14.85
N ILE A 216 -17.25 2.81 16.00
CA ILE A 216 -18.35 3.59 16.56
C ILE A 216 -17.88 5.00 16.94
N LEU A 217 -16.72 5.11 17.58
CA LEU A 217 -16.13 6.41 17.94
C LEU A 217 -15.78 7.24 16.69
N LEU A 218 -15.26 6.57 15.65
CA LEU A 218 -14.95 7.21 14.38
C LEU A 218 -16.23 7.66 13.64
N GLU A 219 -17.30 6.86 13.69
CA GLU A 219 -18.59 7.24 13.13
C GLU A 219 -19.17 8.49 13.80
N GLU A 220 -19.12 8.57 15.13
CA GLU A 220 -19.56 9.76 15.86
C GLU A 220 -18.70 10.99 15.53
N LEU A 221 -17.38 10.80 15.33
CA LEU A 221 -16.50 11.88 14.89
C LEU A 221 -16.88 12.39 13.49
N ASP A 222 -17.10 11.46 12.54
CA ASP A 222 -17.48 11.78 11.16
C ASP A 222 -18.84 12.50 11.10
N ARG A 223 -19.84 12.06 11.90
CA ARG A 223 -21.16 12.70 11.98
C ARG A 223 -21.10 14.16 12.43
N VAL A 224 -20.15 14.52 13.28
CA VAL A 224 -20.00 15.89 13.79
C VAL A 224 -19.14 16.74 12.85
N TYR A 225 -18.43 16.13 11.90
CA TYR A 225 -17.56 16.84 10.97
C TYR A 225 -18.32 17.81 10.07
N ASP A 226 -19.53 17.42 9.62
CA ASP A 226 -20.38 18.22 8.74
C ASP A 226 -21.19 19.33 9.45
N HIS A 227 -21.01 19.51 10.77
CA HIS A 227 -21.75 20.48 11.56
C HIS A 227 -20.89 21.70 11.94
N GLU A 228 -21.43 22.90 11.78
CA GLU A 228 -20.76 24.15 12.15
C GLU A 228 -21.13 24.64 13.56
N GLY A 229 -20.25 25.46 14.15
CA GLY A 229 -20.47 26.14 15.41
C GLY A 229 -19.77 25.51 16.63
N ARG A 230 -19.72 26.28 17.73
CA ARG A 230 -18.93 25.97 18.93
C ARG A 230 -19.29 24.64 19.59
N ARG A 231 -20.57 24.23 19.53
CA ARG A 231 -21.04 22.95 20.08
C ARG A 231 -20.58 21.75 19.25
N ALA A 232 -20.55 21.88 17.93
CA ALA A 232 -20.03 20.85 17.04
C ALA A 232 -18.51 20.71 17.21
N GLU A 233 -17.79 21.83 17.31
CA GLU A 233 -16.35 21.82 17.58
C GLU A 233 -16.01 21.12 18.91
N LEU A 234 -16.73 21.45 19.99
CA LEU A 234 -16.53 20.78 21.27
C LEU A 234 -16.79 19.27 21.18
N LYS A 235 -17.85 18.86 20.48
CA LYS A 235 -18.15 17.43 20.26
C LYS A 235 -17.05 16.74 19.45
N ARG A 236 -16.54 17.37 18.38
CA ARG A 236 -15.40 16.82 17.59
C ARG A 236 -14.19 16.58 18.48
N GLN A 237 -13.85 17.55 19.34
CA GLN A 237 -12.72 17.42 20.26
C GLN A 237 -12.93 16.26 21.25
N ILE A 238 -14.13 16.13 21.83
CA ILE A 238 -14.44 15.04 22.77
C ILE A 238 -14.33 13.66 22.08
N PHE A 239 -14.95 13.48 20.91
CA PHE A 239 -14.92 12.19 20.21
C PHE A 239 -13.53 11.86 19.68
N LYS A 240 -12.79 12.88 19.19
CA LYS A 240 -11.39 12.71 18.82
C LYS A 240 -10.58 12.25 20.02
N GLU A 241 -10.61 12.97 21.14
CA GLU A 241 -9.84 12.61 22.34
C GLU A 241 -10.21 11.22 22.88
N ALA A 242 -11.51 10.86 22.85
CA ALA A 242 -11.97 9.53 23.23
C ALA A 242 -11.43 8.43 22.31
N TYR A 243 -11.47 8.64 20.99
CA TYR A 243 -10.90 7.73 19.99
C TYR A 243 -9.40 7.56 20.18
N GLU A 244 -8.68 8.67 20.32
CA GLU A 244 -7.22 8.66 20.49
C GLU A 244 -6.78 7.96 21.79
N LYS A 245 -7.50 8.19 22.90
CA LYS A 245 -7.28 7.50 24.19
C LYS A 245 -7.61 6.03 24.11
N ARG A 246 -8.70 5.65 23.43
CA ARG A 246 -9.07 4.24 23.26
C ARG A 246 -7.99 3.50 22.47
N ILE A 247 -7.49 4.08 21.37
CA ILE A 247 -6.36 3.51 20.64
C ILE A 247 -5.17 3.32 21.59
N GLU A 248 -4.75 4.36 22.30
CA GLU A 248 -3.57 4.28 23.18
C GLU A 248 -3.72 3.24 24.28
N GLN A 249 -4.87 3.20 24.96
CA GLN A 249 -5.14 2.25 26.03
C GLN A 249 -5.09 0.80 25.51
N GLU A 250 -5.75 0.53 24.39
CA GLU A 250 -5.77 -0.82 23.83
C GLU A 250 -4.41 -1.22 23.25
N SER A 251 -3.64 -0.25 22.75
CA SER A 251 -2.25 -0.46 22.33
C SER A 251 -1.38 -0.98 23.47
N ILE A 252 -1.53 -0.40 24.67
CA ILE A 252 -0.80 -0.80 25.87
C ILE A 252 -1.30 -2.16 26.36
N ASN A 253 -2.62 -2.34 26.47
CA ASN A 253 -3.24 -3.58 26.95
C ASN A 253 -2.86 -4.80 26.10
N SER A 254 -2.79 -4.61 24.78
CA SER A 254 -2.45 -5.65 23.81
C SER A 254 -0.93 -5.87 23.66
N GLY A 255 -0.09 -5.10 24.37
CA GLY A 255 1.36 -5.19 24.28
C GLY A 255 1.94 -4.75 22.94
N LEU A 256 1.19 -4.00 22.14
CA LEU A 256 1.66 -3.40 20.89
C LEU A 256 2.50 -2.15 21.11
N LYS A 257 2.32 -1.48 22.25
CA LYS A 257 3.14 -0.36 22.71
C LYS A 257 3.65 -0.63 24.11
N GLU A 258 4.94 -0.40 24.35
CA GLU A 258 5.48 -0.42 25.71
C GLU A 258 4.95 0.79 26.50
N TRP A 259 4.50 0.56 27.74
CA TRP A 259 4.08 1.64 28.63
C TRP A 259 5.30 2.46 29.03
N LYS A 260 5.47 3.64 28.43
CA LYS A 260 6.41 4.65 28.92
C LYS A 260 5.79 5.31 30.13
N LYS A 261 6.23 4.90 31.32
CA LYS A 261 5.94 5.63 32.56
C LYS A 261 6.49 7.04 32.38
N ASP A 262 5.62 8.05 32.47
CA ASP A 262 6.08 9.44 32.58
C ASP A 262 7.08 9.52 33.74
N GLU A 263 8.37 9.71 33.41
CA GLU A 263 9.36 10.19 34.37
C GLU A 263 9.00 11.65 34.70
N LYS A 264 7.94 11.85 35.48
CA LYS A 264 7.75 13.09 36.22
C LYS A 264 8.74 13.09 37.37
N THR A 265 9.96 13.55 37.05
CA THR A 265 10.71 14.55 37.81
C THR A 265 10.33 14.64 39.30
N THR A 266 10.91 13.75 40.10
CA THR A 266 11.32 14.14 41.45
C THR A 266 12.55 15.03 41.31
N THR A 267 12.31 16.33 41.37
CA THR A 267 13.30 17.34 41.78
C THR A 267 12.72 18.06 42.98
#